data_AF-A0A661I4D9-F1
#
_entry.id   AF-A0A661I4D9-F1
#
_cell.length_a   1.000
_cell.length_b   1.000
_cell.length_c   1.000
_cell.angle_alpha   90.00
_cell.angle_beta   90.00
_cell.angle_gamma   90.00
#
_symmetry.space_group_name_H-M   'P 1'
#
loop_
_entity.id
_entity.type
_entity.pdbx_description
1 polymer ?
#
loop_
_entity_poly.entity_id
_entity_poly.type
_entity_poly.pdbx_seq_one_letter_code
_entity_poly.pdbx_strand_id
1 'polypeptide(L)'
;MRYAKNESTHILGVFDSGDNVTITIYRLSDNTKVVDSASCTEIEDTGIFKYLFSQTITNKEEYLWIMSNGTYSRYGKIVLGGYMDNLSDNLNKHDKKMTAFKFM
;
A
#
# COMPACT_ATOMS: atom_id res chain seq x y z
N MET A 1 -6.61 -6.51 10.36
CA MET A 1 -7.09 -7.05 9.07
C MET A 1 -5.94 -7.86 8.47
N ARG A 2 -6.20 -9.10 8.03
CA ARG A 2 -5.22 -10.00 7.38
C ARG A 2 -5.21 -9.65 5.89
N TYR A 3 -4.06 -9.36 5.31
CA TYR A 3 -3.93 -9.03 3.88
C TYR A 3 -3.53 -10.29 3.10
N ALA A 4 -4.32 -10.68 2.09
CA ALA A 4 -4.02 -11.79 1.19
C ALA A 4 -2.89 -11.46 0.20
N LYS A 5 -2.23 -12.50 -0.35
CA LYS A 5 -1.05 -12.44 -1.24
C LYS A 5 -1.20 -11.57 -2.51
N ASN A 6 -2.42 -11.15 -2.84
CA ASN A 6 -2.73 -10.24 -3.92
C ASN A 6 -3.99 -9.46 -3.54
N GLU A 7 -3.84 -8.31 -2.88
CA GLU A 7 -4.93 -7.37 -2.65
C GLU A 7 -4.63 -6.03 -3.32
N SER A 8 -5.57 -5.55 -4.13
CA SER A 8 -5.50 -4.21 -4.73
C SER A 8 -5.89 -3.18 -3.69
N THR A 9 -4.91 -2.45 -3.16
CA THR A 9 -5.16 -1.37 -2.20
C THR A 9 -5.56 -0.10 -2.94
N HIS A 10 -6.78 0.38 -2.67
CA HIS A 10 -7.26 1.66 -3.17
C HIS A 10 -7.26 2.70 -2.07
N ILE A 11 -6.76 3.89 -2.38
CA ILE A 11 -6.86 5.08 -1.53
C ILE A 11 -8.02 5.92 -2.08
N LEU A 12 -8.93 6.35 -1.22
CA LEU A 12 -10.09 7.12 -1.59
C LEU A 12 -10.00 8.54 -1.02
N GLY A 13 -10.42 9.52 -1.80
CA GLY A 13 -10.60 10.91 -1.39
C GLY A 13 -11.93 11.45 -1.91
N VAL A 14 -12.59 12.28 -1.11
CA VAL A 14 -13.82 12.96 -1.52
C VAL A 14 -13.46 14.36 -2.00
N PHE A 15 -13.93 14.75 -3.17
CA PHE A 15 -13.77 16.08 -3.79
C PHE A 15 -15.09 16.46 -4.46
N ASP A 16 -15.12 17.60 -5.15
CA ASP A 16 -16.29 17.94 -5.95
C ASP A 16 -16.26 17.12 -7.25
N SER A 17 -17.44 16.71 -7.74
CA SER A 17 -17.51 15.89 -8.96
C SER A 17 -17.00 16.65 -10.18
N GLY A 18 -16.23 15.98 -11.04
CA GLY A 18 -15.54 16.56 -12.19
C GLY A 18 -14.21 17.23 -11.86
N ASP A 19 -13.77 17.24 -10.60
CA ASP A 19 -12.45 17.78 -10.22
C ASP A 19 -11.29 17.00 -10.87
N ASN A 20 -10.22 17.71 -11.22
CA ASN A 20 -8.96 17.06 -11.59
C ASN A 20 -8.11 16.79 -10.35
N VAL A 21 -8.29 15.62 -9.76
CA VAL A 21 -7.60 15.24 -8.51
C VAL A 21 -6.30 14.49 -8.79
N THR A 22 -5.22 14.92 -8.13
CA THR A 22 -3.94 14.24 -8.09
C THR A 22 -3.59 13.77 -6.68
N ILE A 23 -2.72 12.78 -6.55
CA ILE A 23 -2.21 12.24 -5.29
C ILE A 23 -0.69 12.24 -5.24
N THR A 24 -0.16 12.65 -4.10
CA THR A 24 1.25 12.52 -3.72
C THR A 24 1.33 11.65 -2.47
N ILE A 25 2.29 10.72 -2.43
CA ILE A 25 2.45 9.80 -1.30
C ILE A 25 3.88 9.82 -0.80
N TYR A 26 4.03 9.93 0.51
CA TYR A 26 5.29 9.84 1.22
C TYR A 26 5.34 8.57 2.07
N ARG A 27 6.47 7.89 2.07
CA ARG A 27 6.79 6.88 3.07
C ARG A 27 7.19 7.60 4.36
N LEU A 28 6.59 7.22 5.49
CA LEU A 28 6.79 7.92 6.76
C LEU A 28 8.05 7.49 7.52
N SER A 29 8.65 6.35 7.21
CA SER A 29 9.91 5.93 7.84
C SER A 29 11.11 6.78 7.46
N ASP A 30 11.15 7.29 6.23
CA ASP A 30 12.28 8.04 5.65
C ASP A 30 11.87 9.37 4.99
N ASN A 31 10.58 9.73 5.04
CA ASN A 31 9.99 10.90 4.37
C ASN A 31 10.21 10.93 2.85
N THR A 32 10.52 9.79 2.23
CA THR A 32 10.72 9.74 0.79
C THR A 32 9.39 9.80 0.06
N LYS A 33 9.37 10.55 -1.04
CA LYS A 33 8.22 10.61 -1.94
C LYS A 33 8.22 9.36 -2.82
N VAL A 34 7.15 8.56 -2.73
CA VAL A 34 7.00 7.29 -3.47
C VAL A 34 6.04 7.40 -4.64
N VAL A 35 5.13 8.38 -4.60
CA VAL A 35 4.23 8.76 -5.69
C VAL A 35 4.22 10.27 -5.78
N ASP A 36 4.36 10.82 -6.98
CA ASP A 36 4.44 12.24 -7.23
C ASP A 36 3.35 12.69 -8.20
N SER A 37 2.36 13.44 -7.70
CA SER A 37 1.28 14.05 -8.48
C SER A 37 0.59 13.10 -9.48
N ALA A 38 0.35 11.84 -9.07
CA ALA A 38 -0.34 10.87 -9.92
C ALA A 38 -1.83 11.20 -10.03
N SER A 39 -2.45 10.99 -11.19
CA SER A 39 -3.88 11.24 -11.37
C SER A 39 -4.74 10.22 -10.60
N CYS A 40 -5.80 10.72 -9.97
CA CYS A 40 -6.88 9.89 -9.43
C CYS A 40 -8.02 9.75 -10.44
N THR A 41 -8.82 8.70 -10.31
CA THR A 41 -10.00 8.49 -11.15
C THR A 41 -11.26 8.68 -10.32
N GLU A 42 -12.19 9.50 -10.78
CA GLU A 42 -13.51 9.59 -10.15
C GLU A 42 -14.29 8.29 -10.38
N ILE A 43 -15.04 7.87 -9.37
CA ILE A 43 -16.00 6.78 -9.51
C ILE A 43 -17.28 7.39 -10.08
N GLU A 44 -17.46 7.29 -11.40
CA GLU A 44 -18.53 7.98 -12.13
C GLU A 44 -18.53 9.48 -11.75
N ASP A 45 -19.67 10.04 -11.38
CA ASP A 45 -19.84 11.45 -10.96
C ASP A 45 -20.15 11.58 -9.45
N THR A 46 -19.56 10.71 -8.62
CA THR A 46 -19.87 10.65 -7.18
C THR A 46 -19.14 11.68 -6.32
N GLY A 47 -18.14 12.38 -6.87
CA GLY A 47 -17.16 13.15 -6.10
C GLY A 47 -16.18 12.28 -5.30
N ILE A 48 -16.19 10.95 -5.50
CA ILE A 48 -15.24 10.04 -4.84
C ILE A 48 -14.15 9.66 -5.85
N PHE A 49 -12.93 10.05 -5.53
CA PHE A 49 -11.74 9.78 -6.33
C PHE A 49 -10.96 8.62 -5.73
N LYS A 50 -10.53 7.68 -6.59
CA LYS A 50 -9.72 6.54 -6.20
C LYS A 50 -8.33 6.59 -6.85
N TYR A 51 -7.35 6.09 -6.11
CA TYR A 51 -6.02 5.80 -6.59
C TYR A 51 -5.64 4.35 -6.25
N LEU A 52 -5.16 3.60 -7.24
CA LEU A 52 -4.63 2.25 -7.03
C LEU A 52 -3.17 2.34 -6.55
N PHE A 53 -2.94 1.92 -5.31
CA PHE A 53 -1.61 1.90 -4.73
C PHE A 53 -0.83 0.66 -5.19
N SER A 54 0.12 0.83 -6.11
CA SER A 54 0.88 -0.25 -6.76
C SER A 54 2.26 -0.54 -6.15
N GLN A 55 2.65 0.13 -5.07
CA GLN A 55 3.98 -0.06 -4.49
C GLN A 55 4.09 -1.42 -3.81
N THR A 56 5.21 -2.11 -4.00
CA THR A 56 5.49 -3.39 -3.35
C THR A 56 5.84 -3.18 -1.89
N ILE A 57 5.07 -3.81 -0.99
CA ILE A 57 5.26 -3.70 0.46
C ILE A 57 5.86 -5.00 1.00
N THR A 58 7.12 -4.97 1.39
CA THR A 58 7.85 -6.15 1.92
C THR A 58 7.78 -6.26 3.44
N ASN A 59 7.71 -5.13 4.13
CA ASN A 59 7.62 -5.02 5.59
C ASN A 59 6.42 -4.16 5.98
N LYS A 60 6.05 -4.16 7.26
CA LYS A 60 5.08 -3.20 7.76
C LYS A 60 5.61 -1.78 7.57
N GLU A 61 4.85 -0.95 6.85
CA GLU A 61 5.23 0.41 6.48
C GLU A 61 4.03 1.37 6.65
N GLU A 62 4.31 2.63 6.96
CA GLU A 62 3.30 3.68 7.07
C GLU A 62 3.49 4.73 5.98
N TYR A 63 2.40 5.20 5.40
CA TYR A 63 2.41 6.19 4.32
C TYR A 63 1.46 7.35 4.62
N LEU A 64 1.91 8.56 4.31
CA LEU A 64 1.07 9.76 4.20
C LEU A 64 0.65 9.91 2.75
N TRP A 65 -0.65 10.01 2.50
CA TRP A 65 -1.17 10.43 1.20
C TRP A 65 -1.74 11.84 1.29
N ILE A 66 -1.57 12.60 0.21
CA ILE A 66 -2.13 13.94 0.03
C ILE A 66 -2.76 13.97 -1.35
N MET A 67 -4.08 14.14 -1.41
CA MET A 67 -4.81 14.39 -2.64
C MET A 67 -5.12 15.87 -2.79
N SER A 68 -5.07 16.40 -4.02
CA SER A 68 -5.40 17.79 -4.31
C SER A 68 -6.04 17.95 -5.68
N ASN A 69 -7.01 18.87 -5.77
CA ASN A 69 -7.59 19.37 -7.02
C ASN A 69 -6.95 20.70 -7.48
N GLY A 70 -5.85 21.13 -6.86
CA GLY A 70 -5.20 22.42 -7.11
C GLY A 70 -5.78 23.61 -6.33
N THR A 71 -6.99 23.49 -5.78
CA THR A 71 -7.61 24.54 -4.94
C THR A 71 -7.47 24.23 -3.45
N TYR A 72 -7.77 22.99 -3.08
CA TYR A 72 -7.59 22.50 -1.71
C TYR A 72 -6.94 21.12 -1.71
N SER A 73 -6.54 20.69 -0.53
CA SER A 73 -5.91 19.38 -0.32
C SER A 73 -6.62 18.62 0.79
N ARG A 74 -6.64 17.30 0.65
CA ARG A 74 -7.04 16.36 1.69
C ARG A 74 -5.90 15.38 1.92
N TYR A 75 -5.76 14.89 3.15
CA TYR A 75 -4.66 14.02 3.50
C TYR A 75 -5.10 12.95 4.49
N GLY A 76 -4.31 11.89 4.57
CA GLY A 76 -4.53 10.83 5.54
C GLY A 76 -3.35 9.88 5.62
N LYS A 77 -3.48 8.89 6.50
CA LYS A 77 -2.46 7.86 6.72
C LYS A 77 -2.99 6.50 6.30
N ILE A 78 -2.15 5.71 5.65
CA ILE A 78 -2.37 4.27 5.48
C ILE A 78 -1.21 3.51 6.12
N VAL A 79 -1.53 2.35 6.70
CA VAL A 79 -0.54 1.44 7.27
C VAL A 79 -0.70 0.12 6.54
N LEU A 80 0.35 -0.31 5.86
CA LEU A 80 0.35 -1.53 5.06
C LEU A 80 1.34 -2.52 5.67
N GLY A 81 0.87 -3.72 5.96
CA GLY A 81 1.71 -4.82 6.42
C GLY A 81 2.24 -5.62 5.23
N GLY A 82 3.56 -5.83 5.16
CA GLY A 82 4.12 -6.89 4.34
C GLY A 82 3.63 -8.27 4.79
N TYR A 83 3.70 -9.27 3.91
CA TYR A 83 3.20 -10.62 4.19
C TYR A 83 3.79 -11.20 5.50
N MET A 84 2.91 -11.61 6.40
CA MET A 84 3.25 -12.42 7.58
C MET A 84 3.84 -13.80 7.22
N ASP A 85 3.87 -14.17 5.93
CA ASP A 85 4.30 -15.47 5.42
C ASP A 85 5.80 -15.76 5.63
N ASN A 86 6.61 -14.77 6.02
CA ASN A 86 8.05 -14.99 6.28
C ASN A 86 8.36 -15.84 7.54
N LEU A 87 7.37 -16.13 8.39
CA LEU A 87 7.58 -17.04 9.54
C LEU A 87 7.40 -18.53 9.16
N SER A 88 6.48 -18.86 8.25
CA SER A 88 6.25 -20.24 7.82
C SER A 88 7.30 -20.76 6.84
N ASP A 89 7.89 -19.88 6.02
CA ASP A 89 8.94 -20.27 5.06
C ASP A 89 10.27 -20.63 5.75
N ASN A 90 10.54 -20.07 6.93
CA ASN A 90 11.69 -20.45 7.75
C ASN A 90 11.47 -21.74 8.54
N LEU A 91 10.22 -22.06 8.92
CA LEU A 91 9.88 -23.32 9.59
C LEU A 91 10.01 -24.52 8.63
N ASN A 92 9.56 -24.39 7.38
CA ASN A 92 9.70 -25.46 6.36
C ASN A 92 11.17 -25.74 5.96
N LYS A 93 12.08 -24.77 6.13
CA LYS A 93 13.52 -24.98 5.92
C LYS A 93 14.19 -25.74 7.06
N HIS A 94 13.66 -25.64 8.28
CA HIS A 94 14.23 -26.32 9.45
C HIS A 94 13.91 -27.83 9.47
N ASP A 95 12.73 -28.24 9.01
CA ASP A 95 12.35 -29.67 8.96
C ASP A 95 13.19 -30.47 7.95
N LYS A 96 13.59 -29.87 6.81
CA LYS A 96 14.46 -30.55 5.83
C LYS A 96 15.91 -30.75 6.30
N LYS A 97 16.39 -29.95 7.25
CA LYS A 97 17.74 -30.13 7.82
C LYS A 97 17.78 -31.25 8.87
N MET A 98 16.68 -31.54 9.55
CA MET A 98 16.64 -32.57 10.60
C MET A 98 16.57 -34.00 10.05
N THR A 99 16.09 -34.21 8.83
CA THR A 99 16.08 -35.53 8.18
C THR A 99 17.45 -35.94 7.61
N ALA A 100 18.29 -34.96 7.24
CA ALA A 100 19.61 -35.22 6.66
C ALA A 100 20.67 -35.68 7.69
N PHE A 101 20.43 -35.46 8.98
CA PHE A 101 21.34 -35.87 10.06
C PHE A 101 21.04 -37.26 10.63
N LYS A 102 20.03 -37.98 10.10
CA LYS A 102 19.63 -39.30 10.61
C LYS A 102 20.18 -40.48 9.81
N PHE A 103 21.01 -40.22 8.80
CA PHE A 103 21.68 -41.24 7.99
C PHE A 103 23.14 -40.85 7.73
N MET A 104 23.96 -40.89 8.77
CA MET A 104 25.41 -41.06 8.66
C MET A 104 25.94 -41.79 9.89
#